data_AF-A0A1E2RUN7-F1
#
_entry.id   AF-A0A1E2RUN7-F1
#
_cell.length_a   1.000
_cell.length_b   1.000
_cell.length_c   1.000
_cell.angle_alpha   90.00
_cell.angle_beta   90.00
_cell.angle_gamma   90.00
#
_symmetry.space_group_name_H-M   'P 1'
#
loop_
_entity.id
_entity.type
_entity.pdbx_description
1 polymer ?
#
loop_
_entity_poly.entity_id
_entity_poly.type
_entity_poly.pdbx_seq_one_letter_code
_entity_poly.pdbx_strand_id
1 'polypeptide(L)'
;MKVKNPVGDGGWGAWQVAARYDTIDLSEGGCAECGTQDTWLLGVNWHLNDYTRLMLNVAQSEIDGGINNGADITGVAMRAQVDW
;
A
#
# COMPACT_ATOMS: atom_id res chain seq x y z
N MET A 1 -12.99 8.89 -11.60
CA MET A 1 -14.03 7.84 -11.55
C MET A 1 -15.34 8.49 -11.19
N LYS A 2 -16.46 8.17 -11.84
CA LYS A 2 -17.77 8.71 -11.45
C LYS A 2 -18.38 7.86 -10.34
N VAL A 3 -18.67 8.45 -9.18
CA VAL A 3 -19.37 7.83 -8.05
C VAL A 3 -20.87 7.97 -8.25
N LYS A 4 -21.59 6.86 -8.31
CA LYS A 4 -23.04 6.86 -8.58
C LYS A 4 -23.88 7.26 -7.37
N ASN A 5 -23.44 6.89 -6.16
CA ASN A 5 -24.15 7.17 -4.90
C ASN A 5 -23.18 7.82 -3.91
N PRO A 6 -22.93 9.14 -4.01
CA PRO A 6 -22.00 9.85 -3.14
C PRO A 6 -22.41 9.80 -1.67
N VAL A 7 -21.43 9.86 -0.76
CA VAL A 7 -21.68 9.82 0.68
C VAL A 7 -22.47 11.03 1.18
N GLY A 8 -22.24 12.20 0.59
CA GLY A 8 -22.97 13.43 0.91
C GLY A 8 -24.47 13.35 0.64
N ASP A 9 -24.89 12.48 -0.28
CA ASP A 9 -26.29 12.28 -0.66
C ASP A 9 -26.94 11.08 0.08
N GLY A 10 -26.28 10.56 1.13
CA GLY A 10 -26.71 9.38 1.89
C GLY A 10 -26.28 8.05 1.28
N GLY A 11 -25.47 8.06 0.22
CA GLY A 11 -24.89 6.88 -0.41
C GLY A 11 -23.66 6.35 0.33
N TRP A 12 -23.07 5.27 -0.21
CA TRP A 12 -21.89 4.61 0.37
C TRP A 12 -20.59 4.99 -0.35
N GLY A 13 -20.66 5.87 -1.35
CA GLY A 13 -19.54 6.15 -2.24
C GLY A 13 -19.22 4.98 -3.17
N ALA A 14 -17.95 4.87 -3.56
CA ALA A 14 -17.42 3.71 -4.27
C ALA A 14 -16.19 3.15 -3.53
N TRP A 15 -16.11 1.83 -3.46
CA TRP A 15 -15.00 1.13 -2.81
C TRP A 15 -14.14 0.43 -3.85
N GLN A 16 -12.84 0.57 -3.72
CA GLN A 16 -11.85 -0.15 -4.51
C GLN A 16 -10.87 -0.82 -3.55
N VAL A 17 -10.57 -2.08 -3.82
CA VAL A 17 -9.52 -2.84 -3.12
C VAL A 17 -8.34 -3.05 -4.06
N ALA A 18 -7.14 -3.11 -3.51
CA ALA A 18 -5.91 -3.38 -4.24
C ALA A 18 -5.01 -4.29 -3.41
N ALA A 19 -4.26 -5.13 -4.11
CA ALA A 19 -3.17 -5.90 -3.54
C ALA A 19 -1.94 -5.70 -4.42
N ARG A 20 -0.77 -5.64 -3.80
CA ARG A 20 0.53 -5.55 -4.47
C ARG A 20 1.50 -6.50 -3.78
N TYR A 21 2.33 -7.14 -4.59
CA TYR A 21 3.51 -7.86 -4.14
C TYR A 21 4.70 -7.26 -4.87
N ASP A 22 5.80 -7.01 -4.17
CA ASP A 22 7.07 -6.59 -4.74
C ASP A 22 8.25 -7.27 -4.06
N THR A 23 9.30 -7.46 -4.86
CA THR A 23 10.58 -8.05 -4.46
C THR A 23 11.69 -7.11 -4.90
N ILE A 24 12.66 -6.88 -4.01
CA ILE A 24 13.90 -6.17 -4.31
C ILE A 24 15.06 -7.10 -3.91
N ASP A 25 15.95 -7.40 -4.84
CA ASP A 25 17.17 -8.19 -4.59
C ASP A 25 18.41 -7.31 -4.79
N LEU A 26 19.23 -7.20 -3.75
CA LEU A 26 20.49 -6.46 -3.75
C LEU A 26 21.71 -7.37 -3.50
N SER A 27 21.52 -8.68 -3.43
CA SER A 27 22.54 -9.65 -3.00
C SER A 27 23.62 -9.96 -4.06
N GLU A 28 23.44 -9.49 -5.30
CA GLU A 28 24.39 -9.72 -6.38
C GLU A 28 25.73 -8.97 -6.18
N GLY A 29 26.82 -9.54 -6.70
CA GLY A 29 28.14 -8.88 -6.74
C GLY A 29 29.00 -9.01 -5.48
N GLY A 30 28.64 -9.89 -4.54
CA GLY A 30 29.46 -10.19 -3.35
C GLY A 30 29.32 -9.21 -2.19
N CYS A 31 28.23 -8.43 -2.17
CA CYS A 31 27.91 -7.55 -1.06
C CYS A 31 27.50 -8.35 0.17
N ALA A 32 28.40 -8.44 1.16
CA ALA A 32 28.16 -9.20 2.40
C ALA A 32 27.05 -8.62 3.29
N GLU A 33 26.71 -7.33 3.14
CA GLU A 33 25.65 -6.66 3.89
C GLU A 33 24.34 -6.50 3.12
N CYS A 34 24.27 -7.03 1.90
CA CYS A 34 23.07 -6.94 1.08
C CYS A 34 22.14 -8.14 1.29
N GLY A 35 20.91 -8.02 0.78
CA GLY A 35 19.87 -9.03 0.93
C GLY A 35 18.71 -8.80 -0.03
N THR A 36 17.68 -9.60 0.15
CA THR A 36 16.41 -9.52 -0.56
C THR A 36 15.34 -8.99 0.38
N GLN A 37 14.40 -8.23 -0.16
CA GLN A 37 13.21 -7.79 0.55
C GLN A 37 11.98 -8.16 -0.26
N ASP A 38 11.07 -8.90 0.35
CA ASP A 38 9.74 -9.18 -0.17
C ASP A 38 8.71 -8.34 0.57
N THR A 39 7.72 -7.81 -0.14
CA THR A 39 6.69 -6.95 0.46
C THR A 39 5.31 -7.24 -0.10
N TRP A 40 4.37 -7.53 0.79
CA TRP A 40 2.95 -7.59 0.51
C TRP A 40 2.28 -6.29 0.94
N LEU A 41 1.44 -5.71 0.08
CA LEU A 41 0.63 -4.54 0.41
C LEU A 41 -0.84 -4.80 0.08
N LEU A 42 -1.70 -4.52 1.05
CA LEU A 42 -3.15 -4.52 0.90
C LEU A 42 -3.67 -3.09 1.06
N GLY A 43 -4.50 -2.66 0.11
CA GLY A 43 -5.01 -1.30 0.04
C GLY A 43 -6.52 -1.25 -0.14
N VAL A 44 -7.15 -0.26 0.51
CA VAL A 44 -8.56 0.09 0.32
C VAL A 44 -8.65 1.58 -0.01
N ASN A 45 -9.33 1.90 -1.10
CA ASN A 45 -9.64 3.25 -1.54
C ASN A 45 -11.15 3.46 -1.46
N TRP A 46 -11.58 4.39 -0.61
CA TRP A 46 -12.96 4.80 -0.48
C TRP A 46 -13.17 6.16 -1.15
N HIS A 47 -13.84 6.14 -2.29
CA HIS A 47 -14.25 7.33 -3.03
C HIS A 47 -15.56 7.85 -2.46
N LEU A 48 -15.50 8.95 -1.72
CA LEU A 48 -16.66 9.55 -1.07
C LEU A 48 -17.58 10.23 -2.09
N ASN A 49 -16.97 10.88 -3.08
CA ASN A 49 -17.59 11.50 -4.25
C ASN A 49 -16.59 11.53 -5.42
N ASP A 50 -16.88 12.28 -6.48
CA ASP A 50 -16.01 12.36 -7.66
C ASP A 50 -14.66 13.06 -7.42
N TYR A 51 -14.58 13.90 -6.39
CA TYR A 51 -13.47 14.80 -6.11
C TYR A 51 -12.64 14.36 -4.90
N THR A 52 -13.22 13.58 -3.98
CA THR A 52 -12.57 13.22 -2.72
C THR A 52 -12.48 11.71 -2.51
N ARG A 53 -11.32 11.27 -2.01
CA ARG A 53 -11.09 9.87 -1.63
C ARG A 53 -10.24 9.74 -0.38
N LEU A 54 -10.53 8.70 0.40
CA LEU A 54 -9.74 8.23 1.53
C LEU A 54 -9.06 6.92 1.15
N MET A 55 -7.82 6.74 1.54
CA MET A 55 -7.00 5.57 1.20
C MET A 55 -6.35 5.03 2.46
N LEU A 56 -6.39 3.72 2.63
CA LEU A 56 -5.71 3.00 3.69
C LEU A 56 -4.89 1.87 3.06
N ASN A 57 -3.61 1.77 3.42
CA ASN A 57 -2.72 0.72 2.98
C ASN A 57 -2.02 0.10 4.19
N VAL A 58 -1.89 -1.22 4.17
CA VAL A 58 -1.09 -2.00 5.12
C VAL A 58 -0.05 -2.76 4.30
N ALA A 59 1.21 -2.60 4.66
CA ALA A 59 2.34 -3.30 4.05
C ALA A 59 3.02 -4.20 5.09
N GLN A 60 3.43 -5.38 4.68
CA GLN A 60 4.29 -6.29 5.43
C GLN A 60 5.50 -6.60 4.58
N SER A 61 6.69 -6.33 5.10
CA SER A 61 7.96 -6.59 4.44
C SER A 61 8.78 -7.58 5.25
N GLU A 62 9.38 -8.56 4.58
CA GLU A 62 10.32 -9.54 5.12
C GLU A 62 11.69 -9.28 4.47
N ILE A 63 12.76 -9.29 5.28
CA ILE A 63 14.13 -9.09 4.81
C ILE A 63 14.96 -10.35 5.03
N ASP A 64 15.56 -10.84 3.96
CA ASP A 64 16.52 -11.95 3.97
C ASP A 64 17.92 -11.45 3.59
N GLY A 65 18.87 -11.58 4.50
CA GLY A 65 20.26 -11.16 4.33
C GLY A 65 20.62 -9.80 4.94
N GLY A 66 21.90 -9.47 4.89
CA GLY A 66 22.45 -8.25 5.47
C GLY A 66 22.31 -8.13 7.00
N ILE A 67 22.45 -6.90 7.50
CA ILE A 67 22.38 -6.58 8.94
C ILE A 67 20.98 -6.77 9.54
N ASN A 68 19.94 -6.82 8.71
CA ASN A 68 18.54 -6.92 9.11
C ASN A 68 17.94 -8.29 8.75
N ASN A 69 18.77 -9.33 8.60
CA ASN A 69 18.31 -10.66 8.22
C ASN A 69 17.24 -11.20 9.19
N GLY A 70 16.10 -11.65 8.65
CA GLY A 70 14.94 -12.11 9.40
C GLY A 70 14.08 -10.99 9.99
N ALA A 71 14.26 -9.75 9.56
CA ALA A 71 13.44 -8.63 10.03
C ALA A 71 12.07 -8.61 9.35
N ASP A 72 11.03 -8.50 10.17
CA ASP A 72 9.66 -8.23 9.77
C ASP A 72 9.31 -6.75 10.01
N ILE A 73 8.79 -6.08 8.98
CA ILE A 73 8.42 -4.67 9.04
C ILE A 73 6.97 -4.51 8.60
N THR A 74 6.12 -4.03 9.51
CA THR A 74 4.73 -3.67 9.20
C THR A 74 4.59 -2.16 9.05
N GLY A 75 4.06 -1.70 7.92
CA GLY A 75 3.74 -0.30 7.65
C GLY A 75 2.23 -0.08 7.51
N VAL A 76 1.70 0.99 8.13
CA VAL A 76 0.31 1.43 7.93
C VAL A 76 0.33 2.86 7.42
N ALA A 77 -0.37 3.12 6.30
CA ALA A 77 -0.44 4.43 5.68
C ALA A 77 -1.89 4.82 5.38
N MET A 78 -2.28 6.01 5.85
CA MET A 78 -3.56 6.62 5.53
C MET A 78 -3.35 7.89 4.68
N ARG A 79 -4.25 8.16 3.74
CA ARG A 79 -4.21 9.38 2.92
C ARG A 79 -5.61 9.87 2.61
N ALA A 80 -5.82 11.18 2.79
CA ALA A 80 -6.96 11.90 2.22
C ALA A 80 -6.50 12.65 0.96
N GLN A 81 -7.31 12.63 -0.09
CA GLN A 81 -7.03 13.36 -1.33
C GLN A 81 -8.28 14.12 -1.80
N VAL A 82 -8.06 15.33 -2.31
CA VAL A 82 -9.03 16.19 -2.99
C VAL A 82 -8.47 16.57 -4.35
N ASP A 83 -9.30 16.50 -5.39
CA ASP A 83 -9.00 16.84 -6.78
C ASP A 83 -9.94 17.98 -7.24
N TRP A 84 -9.42 18.99 -7.93
CA TRP A 84 -10.15 20.23 -8.31
C TRP A 84 -9.85 20.69 -9.73
#